data_AF-A0A2X3LXP3-F1
#
_entry.id   AF-A0A2X3LXP3-F1
#
_cell.length_a   1.000
_cell.length_b   1.000
_cell.length_c   1.000
_cell.angle_alpha   90.00
_cell.angle_beta   90.00
_cell.angle_gamma   90.00
#
_symmetry.space_group_name_H-M   'P 1'
#
loop_
_entity.id
_entity.type
_entity.pdbx_description
1 polymer ?
#
loop_
_entity_poly.entity_id
_entity_poly.type
_entity_poly.pdbx_seq_one_letter_code
_entity_poly.pdbx_strand_id
1 'polypeptide(L)' 'MSRFIPIELHHASRLLNHGPTVMITSFDEQSQRRKHYGSSLVNAGGV' A
#
# COMPACT_ATOMS: atom_id res chain seq x y z
N MET A 1 -20.31 -6.39 -5.51
CA MET A 1 -20.01 -5.31 -4.54
C MET A 1 -18.75 -5.70 -3.79
N SER A 2 -17.73 -4.84 -3.77
CA SER A 2 -16.48 -5.09 -3.02
C SER A 2 -16.71 -4.77 -1.54
N ARG A 3 -16.43 -5.73 -0.66
CA ARG A 3 -16.45 -5.55 0.80
C ARG A 3 -15.00 -5.43 1.27
N PHE A 4 -14.71 -4.43 2.10
CA PHE A 4 -13.45 -4.41 2.82
C PHE A 4 -13.43 -5.55 3.84
N ILE A 5 -12.44 -6.43 3.70
CA ILE A 5 -12.17 -7.52 4.63
C ILE A 5 -10.89 -7.13 5.37
N PRO A 6 -10.92 -6.97 6.71
CA PRO A 6 -9.71 -6.72 7.47
C PRO A 6 -8.76 -7.90 7.34
N ILE A 7 -7.46 -7.60 7.30
CA ILE A 7 -6.40 -8.60 7.25
C ILE A 7 -5.60 -8.44 8.52
N GLU A 8 -5.39 -9.53 9.23
CA GLU A 8 -4.49 -9.57 10.38
C GLU A 8 -3.10 -9.07 9.98
N LEU A 9 -2.47 -8.24 10.82
CA LEU A 9 -1.22 -7.55 10.45
C LEU A 9 -0.11 -8.51 10.02
N HIS A 10 -0.01 -9.68 10.67
CA HIS A 10 0.97 -10.72 10.34
C HIS A 10 0.71 -11.43 8.98
N HIS A 11 -0.42 -11.16 8.33
CA HIS A 11 -0.74 -11.59 6.97
C HIS A 11 -0.59 -10.49 5.91
N ALA A 12 -0.40 -9.23 6.30
CA ALA A 12 -0.38 -8.09 5.39
C ALA A 12 0.76 -8.17 4.34
N SER A 13 1.90 -8.79 4.67
CA SER A 13 3.00 -8.99 3.73
C SER A 13 2.58 -9.78 2.49
N ARG A 14 1.62 -10.70 2.59
CA ARG A 14 1.13 -11.49 1.43
C ARG A 14 0.52 -10.62 0.33
N LEU A 15 0.01 -9.44 0.69
CA LEU A 15 -0.48 -8.46 -0.28
C LEU A 15 0.63 -7.88 -1.15
N LEU A 16 1.89 -7.91 -0.69
CA LEU A 16 3.04 -7.32 -1.37
C LEU A 16 4.04 -8.36 -1.90
N ASN A 17 4.09 -9.56 -1.30
CA ASN A 17 5.10 -10.57 -1.63
C ASN A 17 5.07 -11.07 -3.08
N HIS A 18 3.96 -10.91 -3.80
CA HIS A 18 3.86 -11.28 -5.22
C HIS A 18 4.30 -10.14 -6.17
N GLY A 19 4.83 -9.05 -5.63
CA GLY A 19 5.36 -7.91 -6.38
C GLY A 19 4.32 -7.13 -7.18
N PRO A 20 3.14 -6.77 -6.63
CA PRO A 20 2.18 -5.97 -7.36
C PRO A 20 2.70 -4.55 -7.61
N THR A 21 2.17 -3.94 -8.67
CA THR A 21 2.23 -2.49 -8.85
C THR A 21 1.26 -1.84 -7.87
N VAL A 22 1.76 -0.97 -6.99
CA VAL A 22 0.91 -0.23 -6.03
C VAL A 22 0.88 1.26 -6.36
N MET A 23 -0.18 1.94 -5.91
CA MET A 23 -0.26 3.40 -5.89
C MET A 23 0.21 3.92 -4.53
N ILE A 24 1.18 4.85 -4.51
CA ILE A 24 1.68 5.45 -3.28
C ILE A 24 1.03 6.82 -3.09
N THR A 25 0.33 7.02 -1.98
CA THR A 25 -0.30 8.30 -1.64
C THR A 25 0.18 8.78 -0.28
N SER A 26 0.49 10.07 -0.16
CA SER A 26 0.72 10.72 1.13
C SER A 26 -0.29 11.83 1.37
N PHE A 27 -0.52 12.12 2.64
CA PHE A 27 -1.31 13.25 3.09
C PHE A 27 -0.51 14.01 4.15
N ASP A 28 -0.40 15.33 3.98
CA ASP A 28 0.20 16.23 4.94
C ASP A 28 -0.91 17.02 5.64
N GLU A 29 -1.09 16.79 6.94
CA GLU A 29 -2.10 17.46 7.77
C GLU A 29 -1.84 18.95 7.92
N GLN A 30 -0.59 19.39 8.01
CA GLN A 30 -0.29 20.81 8.24
C GLN A 30 -0.67 21.67 7.05
N SER A 31 -0.42 21.17 5.84
CA SER A 31 -0.79 21.86 4.61
C SER A 31 -2.16 21.44 4.03
N GLN A 32 -2.80 20.42 4.61
CA GLN A 32 -4.03 19.78 4.09
C GLN A 32 -3.87 19.31 2.63
N ARG A 33 -2.67 18.87 2.25
CA ARG A 33 -2.34 18.47 0.87
C ARG A 33 -2.19 16.97 0.74
N ARG A 34 -2.76 16.42 -0.33
CA ARG A 34 -2.49 15.04 -0.78
C ARG A 34 -1.49 15.06 -1.91
N LYS A 35 -0.50 14.16 -1.87
CA LYS A 35 0.42 13.91 -2.97
C LYS A 35 0.21 12.48 -3.47
N HIS A 36 0.06 12.35 -4.78
CA HIS A 36 0.08 11.07 -5.46
C HIS A 36 1.49 10.90 -6.03
N TYR A 37 2.21 9.94 -5.49
CA TYR A 37 3.44 9.47 -6.10
C TYR A 37 3.04 8.37 -7.09
N GLY A 38 3.72 8.31 -8.23
CA GLY A 38 3.37 7.37 -9.30
C GLY A 38 3.34 5.91 -8.85
N SER A 39 2.97 5.02 -9.77
CA SER A 39 2.95 3.58 -9.49
C SER A 39 4.36 3.03 -9.30
N SER A 40 4.57 2.22 -8.25
CA SER A 40 5.86 1.56 -7.99
C SER A 40 5.68 0.06 -7.79
N LEU A 41 6.66 -0.73 -8.22
CA LEU A 41 6.76 -2.14 -7.84
C LEU A 41 7.29 -2.20 -6.41
N VAL A 42 6.51 -2.80 -5.51
CA VAL A 42 6.96 -3.04 -4.14
C VAL A 42 7.35 -4.50 -4.03
N ASN A 43 8.63 -4.76 -3.80
CA ASN A 43 9.07 -6.06 -3.36
C ASN A 43 9.09 -6.07 -1.83
N ALA A 44 8.19 -6.83 -1.21
CA ALA A 44 8.33 -7.18 0.20
C ALA A 44 9.43 -8.26 0.32
N GLY A 45 10.69 -7.81 0.23
CA GLY A 45 11.85 -8.67 0.41
C GLY A 45 11.90 -9.22 1.83
N GLY A 46 11.88 -10.55 1.94
CA GLY A 46 11.91 -11.28 3.20
C GLY A 46 12.27 -12.75 3.01
N VAL A 47 13.39 -13.03 2.34
CA VAL A 47 14.50 -13.94 2.69
C VAL A 47 15.67 -13.66 1.76
#